data_AF-A0A7C9D9K0-F1
#
_entry.id   AF-A0A7C9D9K0-F1
#
_cell.length_a   1.000
_cell.length_b   1.000
_cell.length_c   1.000
_cell.angle_alpha   90.00
_cell.angle_beta   90.00
_cell.angle_gamma   90.00
#
_symmetry.space_group_name_H-M   'P 1'
#
loop_
_entity.id
_entity.type
_entity.pdbx_description
1 polymer ?
#
loop_
_entity_poly.entity_id
_entity_poly.type
_entity_poly.pdbx_seq_one_letter_code
_entity_poly.pdbx_strand_id
1 'polypeptide(L)'
;MAFFDSNVDCVHRLGYLVTVFAVGMSLIIASLAAKDDDNLMGASFIFGDSLVDAGNNNYLPTLSRANIPPNGIDFKASGGKPTGRYTNGRTIGDIVGEMMGVPQYAIPFLSPNATGKNILYGVNYASGGGGILNSTGRIFVNRIGMDVQVDFFNITRKQFDKLLGASKARDFILRKSIFSITIGANDFLNNYLLPVLSVGARISESPDGFIDDMITHLRGQLTRLYQLDARKFVVGNVGPIGCIPYQKTINQLNEDECVELPNKLARKYNARLKDLLTELGENLHGATFVYSNVYDLVLELITNAKQYESLLGSEGQTVICHTTEDNVSAHM
;
A
#
# COMPACT_ATOMS: atom_id res chain seq x y z
N MET A 1 1.00 1.78 20.29
CA MET A 1 -0.28 1.43 19.63
C MET A 1 0.01 1.09 18.17
N ALA A 2 0.34 -0.18 17.91
CA ALA A 2 0.22 -0.69 16.56
C ALA A 2 -1.27 -0.69 16.24
N PHE A 3 -1.70 -0.03 15.17
CA PHE A 3 -3.11 0.03 14.74
C PHE A 3 -3.62 -1.32 14.17
N PHE A 4 -2.85 -2.38 14.39
CA PHE A 4 -3.27 -3.76 14.34
C PHE A 4 -3.06 -4.29 15.75
N ASP A 5 -4.16 -4.43 16.49
CA ASP A 5 -4.14 -4.97 17.84
C ASP A 5 -3.52 -6.37 17.81
N SER A 6 -2.44 -6.54 18.58
CA SER A 6 -1.70 -7.80 18.71
C SER A 6 -2.43 -8.85 19.57
N ASN A 7 -3.67 -8.54 20.01
CA ASN A 7 -4.52 -9.44 20.79
C ASN A 7 -5.68 -10.06 20.00
N VAL A 8 -5.62 -10.04 18.65
CA VAL A 8 -6.62 -10.71 17.81
C VAL A 8 -6.06 -12.04 17.31
N ASP A 9 -6.66 -13.15 17.73
CA ASP A 9 -6.42 -14.49 17.16
C ASP A 9 -6.82 -14.48 15.68
N CYS A 10 -5.86 -14.15 14.82
CA CYS A 10 -6.09 -13.93 13.39
C CYS A 10 -5.65 -15.16 12.59
N VAL A 11 -6.61 -16.02 12.29
CA VAL A 11 -6.40 -17.34 11.65
C VAL A 11 -6.68 -17.27 10.13
N HIS A 12 -5.60 -17.52 9.37
CA HIS A 12 -5.48 -18.16 8.04
C HIS A 12 -6.60 -18.12 6.97
N ARG A 13 -6.24 -17.50 5.80
CA ARG A 13 -6.30 -18.02 4.39
C ARG A 13 -7.33 -17.44 3.40
N LEU A 14 -6.81 -17.17 2.19
CA LEU A 14 -7.35 -16.31 1.13
C LEU A 14 -7.10 -16.93 -0.27
N GLY A 15 -8.13 -17.46 -0.94
CA GLY A 15 -7.98 -18.16 -2.23
C GLY A 15 -8.65 -17.46 -3.43
N TYR A 16 -9.97 -17.28 -3.40
CA TYR A 16 -10.77 -16.96 -4.59
C TYR A 16 -10.72 -15.50 -5.05
N LEU A 17 -10.69 -14.54 -4.11
CA LEU A 17 -10.48 -13.13 -4.44
C LEU A 17 -9.03 -12.84 -4.78
N VAL A 18 -8.08 -13.62 -4.24
CA VAL A 18 -6.72 -13.62 -4.82
C VAL A 18 -6.84 -14.03 -6.26
N THR A 19 -7.66 -15.00 -6.64
CA THR A 19 -7.82 -15.40 -8.05
C THR A 19 -8.48 -14.32 -8.91
N VAL A 20 -9.58 -13.68 -8.49
CA VAL A 20 -10.22 -12.62 -9.29
C VAL A 20 -9.34 -11.36 -9.37
N PHE A 21 -8.79 -10.93 -8.22
CA PHE A 21 -7.80 -9.86 -8.18
C PHE A 21 -6.56 -10.26 -8.99
N ALA A 22 -6.11 -11.51 -8.91
CA ALA A 22 -4.99 -12.02 -9.71
C ALA A 22 -5.30 -12.02 -11.17
N VAL A 23 -6.50 -12.38 -11.60
CA VAL A 23 -6.89 -12.40 -13.01
C VAL A 23 -7.02 -10.97 -13.52
N GLY A 24 -7.69 -10.08 -12.79
CA GLY A 24 -7.77 -8.66 -13.11
C GLY A 24 -6.39 -8.01 -13.17
N MET A 25 -5.55 -8.28 -12.16
CA MET A 25 -4.19 -7.78 -12.07
C MET A 25 -3.26 -8.44 -13.09
N SER A 26 -3.47 -9.70 -13.47
CA SER A 26 -2.76 -10.37 -14.56
C SER A 26 -3.14 -9.80 -15.91
N LEU A 27 -4.42 -9.44 -16.13
CA LEU A 27 -4.86 -8.74 -17.33
C LEU A 27 -4.26 -7.33 -17.40
N ILE A 28 -4.17 -6.62 -16.27
CA ILE A 28 -3.50 -5.32 -16.17
C ILE A 28 -1.99 -5.46 -16.38
N ILE A 29 -1.34 -6.46 -15.77
CA ILE A 29 0.10 -6.71 -15.97
C ILE A 29 0.36 -7.10 -17.42
N ALA A 30 -0.50 -7.93 -18.04
CA ALA A 30 -0.39 -8.29 -19.44
C ALA A 30 -0.59 -7.08 -20.37
N SER A 31 -1.49 -6.15 -20.06
CA SER A 31 -1.67 -4.91 -20.83
C SER A 31 -0.52 -3.92 -20.65
N LEU A 32 0.14 -3.95 -19.49
CA LEU A 32 1.32 -3.15 -19.16
C LEU A 32 2.66 -3.80 -19.58
N ALA A 33 2.65 -5.09 -19.92
CA ALA A 33 3.84 -5.83 -20.35
C ALA A 33 4.10 -5.58 -21.84
N ALA A 34 5.25 -5.00 -22.17
CA ALA A 34 5.73 -4.97 -23.53
C ALA A 34 6.24 -6.37 -23.93
N LYS A 35 5.94 -6.83 -25.16
CA LYS A 35 6.67 -7.94 -25.78
C LYS A 35 8.11 -7.48 -26.01
N ASP A 36 9.04 -7.91 -25.17
CA ASP A 36 10.46 -7.61 -25.34
C ASP A 36 11.28 -8.90 -25.24
N ASP A 37 12.23 -9.07 -26.16
CA ASP A 37 13.00 -10.30 -26.42
C ASP A 37 14.25 -10.44 -25.51
N ASP A 38 14.35 -9.60 -24.48
CA ASP A 38 15.54 -9.46 -23.65
C ASP A 38 15.37 -10.18 -22.30
N ASN A 39 16.33 -11.05 -21.94
CA ASN A 39 16.32 -12.01 -20.82
C ASN A 39 16.14 -11.41 -19.41
N LEU A 40 16.19 -10.08 -19.25
CA LEU A 40 15.93 -9.44 -17.96
C LEU A 40 14.42 -9.31 -17.70
N MET A 41 13.92 -10.00 -16.67
CA MET A 41 12.56 -9.83 -16.14
C MET A 41 12.35 -8.40 -15.60
N GLY A 42 11.10 -7.95 -15.57
CA GLY A 42 10.75 -6.61 -15.08
C GLY A 42 11.06 -6.36 -13.61
N ALA A 43 10.85 -5.12 -13.16
CA ALA A 43 11.03 -4.72 -11.76
C ALA A 43 9.73 -4.15 -11.17
N SER A 44 9.41 -4.53 -9.94
CA SER A 44 8.26 -3.99 -9.19
C SER A 44 8.74 -2.98 -8.15
N PHE A 45 8.51 -1.69 -8.40
CA PHE A 45 8.80 -0.62 -7.45
C PHE A 45 7.54 -0.29 -6.67
N ILE A 46 7.61 -0.39 -5.33
CA ILE A 46 6.44 -0.31 -4.47
C ILE A 46 6.57 0.89 -3.53
N PHE A 47 5.55 1.74 -3.52
CA PHE A 47 5.43 2.92 -2.69
C PHE A 47 4.14 2.84 -1.91
N GLY A 48 4.15 3.27 -0.66
CA GLY A 48 2.94 3.23 0.13
C GLY A 48 3.12 3.29 1.63
N ASP A 49 2.08 2.84 2.32
CA ASP A 49 2.05 2.72 3.77
C ASP A 49 2.18 1.26 4.24
N SER A 50 1.68 0.97 5.44
CA SER A 50 1.65 -0.37 6.05
C SER A 50 1.05 -1.45 5.15
N LEU A 51 0.10 -1.11 4.27
CA LEU A 51 -0.57 -2.08 3.40
C LEU A 51 0.38 -2.80 2.42
N VAL A 52 1.53 -2.18 2.14
CA VAL A 52 2.52 -2.69 1.21
C VAL A 52 3.94 -2.65 1.76
N ASP A 53 4.16 -2.33 3.04
CA ASP A 53 5.50 -2.31 3.64
C ASP A 53 6.10 -3.73 3.68
N ALA A 54 7.31 -3.88 3.13
CA ALA A 54 8.06 -5.15 3.13
C ALA A 54 9.01 -5.31 4.33
N GLY A 55 9.10 -4.29 5.19
CA GLY A 55 9.93 -4.28 6.40
C GLY A 55 10.83 -3.06 6.59
N ASN A 56 10.59 -1.95 5.89
CA ASN A 56 11.40 -0.73 6.05
C ASN A 56 11.36 -0.21 7.49
N ASN A 57 10.21 -0.31 8.15
CA ASN A 57 10.03 0.16 9.53
C ASN A 57 10.89 -0.58 10.57
N ASN A 58 11.43 -1.76 10.24
CA ASN A 58 12.35 -2.47 11.13
C ASN A 58 13.69 -1.77 11.28
N TYR A 59 14.04 -0.90 10.34
CA TYR A 59 15.29 -0.13 10.31
C TYR A 59 15.13 1.29 10.88
N LEU A 60 13.95 1.63 11.41
CA LEU A 60 13.62 2.95 11.95
C LEU A 60 13.35 2.87 13.45
N PRO A 61 13.72 3.88 14.27
CA PRO A 61 13.23 4.02 15.63
C PRO A 61 11.77 4.54 15.60
N THR A 62 10.81 3.62 15.45
CA THR A 62 9.38 3.91 15.24
C THR A 62 8.50 3.05 16.15
N LEU A 63 7.31 3.56 16.45
CA LEU A 63 6.24 2.81 17.12
C LEU A 63 5.39 1.96 16.15
N SER A 64 5.55 2.15 14.84
CA SER A 64 4.85 1.38 13.82
C SER A 64 5.78 0.28 13.31
N ARG A 65 5.73 -0.92 13.90
CA ARG A 65 6.47 -2.10 13.40
C ARG A 65 5.56 -3.32 13.37
N ALA A 66 5.75 -4.18 12.37
CA ALA A 66 5.06 -5.45 12.20
C ALA A 66 6.05 -6.64 12.16
N ASN A 67 7.07 -6.60 13.03
CA ASN A 67 8.11 -7.62 13.16
C ASN A 67 7.87 -8.59 14.32
N ILE A 68 6.61 -8.75 14.72
CA ILE A 68 6.17 -9.69 15.74
C ILE A 68 5.04 -10.56 15.17
N PRO A 69 4.89 -11.82 15.60
CA PRO A 69 3.72 -12.64 15.30
C PRO A 69 2.42 -11.92 15.72
N PRO A 70 1.30 -12.14 15.01
CA PRO A 70 1.08 -13.13 13.95
C PRO A 70 1.63 -12.72 12.56
N ASN A 71 2.26 -11.55 12.41
CA ASN A 71 2.79 -11.13 11.12
C ASN A 71 3.84 -12.13 10.57
N GLY A 72 3.76 -12.44 9.29
CA GLY A 72 4.69 -13.33 8.59
C GLY A 72 4.48 -14.83 8.79
N ILE A 73 3.53 -15.30 9.64
CA ILE A 73 3.32 -16.74 9.89
C ILE A 73 2.96 -17.56 8.63
N ASP A 74 2.31 -16.94 7.64
CA ASP A 74 1.96 -17.52 6.34
C ASP A 74 3.00 -17.24 5.25
N PHE A 75 4.02 -16.44 5.55
CA PHE A 75 5.00 -16.03 4.57
C PHE A 75 6.08 -17.11 4.40
N LYS A 76 5.82 -18.04 3.48
CA LYS A 76 6.71 -19.18 3.19
C LYS A 76 8.16 -18.77 2.92
N ALA A 77 8.37 -17.65 2.25
CA ALA A 77 9.71 -17.17 1.89
C ALA A 77 10.58 -16.78 3.10
N SER A 78 9.97 -16.44 4.24
CA SER A 78 10.69 -16.22 5.50
C SER A 78 10.66 -17.43 6.43
N GLY A 79 10.03 -18.54 6.02
CA GLY A 79 9.76 -19.69 6.87
C GLY A 79 8.85 -19.37 8.05
N GLY A 80 7.89 -18.45 7.87
CA GLY A 80 6.96 -18.05 8.93
C GLY A 80 7.48 -16.95 9.86
N LYS A 81 8.69 -16.41 9.62
CA LYS A 81 9.28 -15.37 10.46
C LYS A 81 8.72 -13.98 10.11
N PRO A 82 8.39 -13.12 11.09
CA PRO A 82 7.97 -11.75 10.82
C PRO A 82 9.04 -10.96 10.07
N THR A 83 8.69 -10.39 8.92
CA THR A 83 9.61 -9.56 8.13
C THR A 83 9.35 -8.06 8.26
N GLY A 84 8.34 -7.64 9.02
CA GLY A 84 7.85 -6.26 9.03
C GLY A 84 6.70 -5.96 8.06
N ARG A 85 6.14 -7.00 7.42
CA ARG A 85 4.88 -6.90 6.65
C ARG A 85 3.70 -6.86 7.63
N TYR A 86 2.76 -5.95 7.45
CA TYR A 86 1.55 -5.81 8.28
C TYR A 86 0.48 -6.82 7.88
N THR A 87 0.88 -8.08 7.74
CA THR A 87 0.03 -9.21 7.36
C THR A 87 0.73 -10.51 7.73
N ASN A 88 -0.03 -11.59 7.80
CA ASN A 88 0.49 -12.94 8.02
C ASN A 88 1.36 -13.39 6.84
N GLY A 89 1.14 -12.88 5.62
CA GLY A 89 1.74 -13.43 4.41
C GLY A 89 2.33 -12.39 3.47
N ARG A 90 1.99 -12.55 2.18
CA ARG A 90 2.37 -11.64 1.09
C ARG A 90 1.51 -10.38 1.15
N THR A 91 2.12 -9.24 0.87
CA THR A 91 1.40 -7.99 0.57
C THR A 91 0.87 -8.02 -0.87
N ILE A 92 -0.02 -7.07 -1.22
CA ILE A 92 -0.47 -6.96 -2.60
C ILE A 92 0.66 -6.60 -3.57
N GLY A 93 1.68 -5.87 -3.10
CA GLY A 93 2.88 -5.56 -3.87
C GLY A 93 3.74 -6.79 -4.18
N ASP A 94 3.82 -7.74 -3.23
CA ASP A 94 4.48 -9.03 -3.45
C ASP A 94 3.75 -9.86 -4.51
N ILE A 95 2.42 -9.91 -4.42
CA ILE A 95 1.55 -10.63 -5.36
C ILE A 95 1.69 -10.06 -6.78
N VAL A 96 1.75 -8.73 -6.93
CA VAL A 96 2.01 -8.08 -8.22
C VAL A 96 3.39 -8.47 -8.78
N GLY A 97 4.43 -8.49 -7.95
CA GLY A 97 5.77 -8.91 -8.36
C GLY A 97 5.82 -10.37 -8.85
N GLU A 98 5.12 -11.27 -8.16
CA GLU A 98 5.00 -12.68 -8.57
C GLU A 98 4.27 -12.81 -9.92
N MET A 99 3.19 -12.07 -10.13
CA MET A 99 2.44 -12.09 -11.40
C MET A 99 3.24 -11.51 -12.58
N MET A 100 4.16 -10.59 -12.30
CA MET A 100 5.12 -10.09 -13.28
C MET A 100 6.22 -11.11 -13.61
N GLY A 101 6.27 -12.26 -12.94
CA GLY A 101 7.31 -13.27 -13.11
C GLY A 101 8.66 -12.85 -12.51
N VAL A 102 8.66 -11.87 -11.59
CA VAL A 102 9.90 -11.44 -10.93
C VAL A 102 10.35 -12.57 -9.98
N PRO A 103 11.61 -13.04 -10.07
CA PRO A 103 12.06 -14.21 -9.31
C PRO A 103 12.27 -13.92 -7.81
N GLN A 104 12.25 -12.66 -7.40
CA GLN A 104 12.47 -12.23 -6.02
C GLN A 104 11.48 -11.13 -5.65
N TYR A 105 11.05 -11.12 -4.38
CA TYR A 105 10.24 -10.02 -3.87
C TYR A 105 11.02 -8.71 -3.85
N ALA A 106 10.31 -7.60 -4.04
CA ALA A 106 10.88 -6.27 -3.90
C ALA A 106 11.46 -6.09 -2.49
N ILE A 107 12.76 -5.78 -2.45
CA ILE A 107 13.50 -5.66 -1.21
C ILE A 107 13.18 -4.34 -0.50
N PRO A 108 12.96 -4.30 0.83
CA PRO A 108 12.81 -3.02 1.54
C PRO A 108 14.07 -2.18 1.38
N PHE A 109 13.92 -0.93 0.93
CA PHE A 109 15.03 -0.01 0.63
C PHE A 109 16.03 0.16 1.76
N LEU A 110 15.56 0.18 3.02
CA LEU A 110 16.45 0.33 4.18
C LEU A 110 17.21 -0.95 4.56
N SER A 111 16.94 -2.07 3.87
CA SER A 111 17.71 -3.29 4.06
C SER A 111 19.15 -3.13 3.57
N PRO A 112 20.16 -3.66 4.29
CA PRO A 112 21.54 -3.72 3.80
C PRO A 112 21.69 -4.42 2.45
N ASN A 113 20.73 -5.29 2.11
CA ASN A 113 20.73 -6.05 0.86
C ASN A 113 20.11 -5.29 -0.32
N ALA A 114 19.57 -4.08 -0.12
CA ALA A 114 18.92 -3.25 -1.14
C ALA A 114 19.94 -2.50 -2.03
N THR A 115 20.88 -3.27 -2.61
CA THR A 115 21.98 -2.77 -3.42
C THR A 115 22.38 -3.81 -4.47
N GLY A 116 23.27 -3.44 -5.40
CA GLY A 116 23.79 -4.34 -6.42
C GLY A 116 22.69 -4.92 -7.30
N LYS A 117 22.82 -6.18 -7.72
CA LYS A 117 21.86 -6.81 -8.64
C LYS A 117 20.47 -7.04 -8.02
N ASN A 118 20.33 -7.01 -6.69
CA ASN A 118 19.05 -7.28 -6.02
C ASN A 118 17.99 -6.23 -6.36
N ILE A 119 18.40 -4.98 -6.58
CA ILE A 119 17.46 -3.88 -6.90
C ILE A 119 16.85 -4.03 -8.31
N LEU A 120 17.43 -4.86 -9.18
CA LEU A 120 16.96 -5.08 -10.55
C LEU A 120 15.61 -5.83 -10.60
N TYR A 121 15.22 -6.47 -9.50
CA TYR A 121 13.91 -7.12 -9.34
C TYR A 121 12.84 -6.17 -8.79
N GLY A 122 13.26 -4.99 -8.32
CA GLY A 122 12.39 -4.02 -7.68
C GLY A 122 12.75 -3.77 -6.23
N VAL A 123 12.22 -2.67 -5.71
CA VAL A 123 12.51 -2.17 -4.37
C VAL A 123 11.21 -1.66 -3.76
N ASN A 124 11.04 -1.95 -2.47
CA ASN A 124 9.91 -1.51 -1.68
C ASN A 124 10.34 -0.31 -0.82
N TYR A 125 9.70 0.83 -1.06
CA TYR A 125 9.93 2.09 -0.35
C TYR A 125 8.86 2.38 0.71
N ALA A 126 7.82 1.56 0.78
CA ALA A 126 6.67 1.78 1.64
C ALA A 126 7.03 1.72 3.12
N SER A 127 6.24 2.39 3.95
CA SER A 127 6.50 2.51 5.39
C SER A 127 5.22 2.59 6.18
N GLY A 128 5.08 1.72 7.19
CA GLY A 128 3.99 1.82 8.16
C GLY A 128 3.88 3.21 8.79
N GLY A 129 2.66 3.76 8.79
CA GLY A 129 2.39 5.13 9.26
C GLY A 129 2.75 6.23 8.26
N GLY A 130 3.32 5.91 7.10
CA GLY A 130 3.57 6.86 6.01
C GLY A 130 2.28 7.41 5.40
N GLY A 131 2.37 8.60 4.82
CA GLY A 131 1.26 9.27 4.13
C GLY A 131 1.76 10.13 2.97
N ILE A 132 0.81 10.70 2.24
CA ILE A 132 1.06 11.63 1.14
C ILE A 132 1.67 12.92 1.68
N LEU A 133 1.12 13.42 2.79
CA LEU A 133 1.56 14.65 3.44
C LEU A 133 2.71 14.38 4.43
N ASN A 134 3.68 15.28 4.46
CA ASN A 134 4.82 15.19 5.38
C ASN A 134 4.45 15.35 6.86
N SER A 135 3.24 15.80 7.18
CA SER A 135 2.72 15.86 8.55
C SER A 135 2.12 14.53 9.02
N THR A 136 1.79 13.63 8.10
CA THR A 136 1.09 12.39 8.42
C THR A 136 1.93 11.44 9.28
N GLY A 137 1.27 10.75 10.23
CA GLY A 137 1.87 9.68 11.02
C GLY A 137 2.95 10.12 12.02
N ARG A 138 3.01 11.41 12.37
CA ARG A 138 3.99 11.95 13.35
C ARG A 138 3.91 11.26 14.71
N ILE A 139 2.73 10.75 15.09
CA ILE A 139 2.54 10.00 16.34
C ILE A 139 3.40 8.73 16.43
N PHE A 140 3.88 8.19 15.31
CA PHE A 140 4.72 7.00 15.29
C PHE A 140 6.21 7.29 15.50
N VAL A 141 6.56 8.54 15.83
CA VAL A 141 7.93 9.06 15.99
C VAL A 141 8.68 9.13 14.66
N ASN A 142 8.89 7.99 14.00
CA ASN A 142 9.51 7.91 12.67
C ASN A 142 8.68 7.08 11.70
N ARG A 143 8.71 7.49 10.44
CA ARG A 143 8.01 6.90 9.28
C ARG A 143 8.54 7.57 8.02
N ILE A 144 8.45 6.88 6.88
CA ILE A 144 8.86 7.39 5.58
C ILE A 144 7.62 7.89 4.84
N GLY A 145 7.45 9.21 4.75
CA GLY A 145 6.41 9.85 3.93
C GLY A 145 6.72 9.75 2.44
N MET A 146 5.71 9.93 1.58
CA MET A 146 5.81 9.68 0.15
C MET A 146 6.93 10.46 -0.55
N ASP A 147 7.20 11.70 -0.15
CA ASP A 147 8.32 12.49 -0.71
C ASP A 147 9.68 11.79 -0.52
N VAL A 148 9.91 11.22 0.67
CA VAL A 148 11.14 10.50 0.99
C VAL A 148 11.19 9.16 0.26
N GLN A 149 10.04 8.51 0.03
CA GLN A 149 9.97 7.29 -0.78
C GLN A 149 10.40 7.57 -2.23
N VAL A 150 9.95 8.70 -2.80
CA VAL A 150 10.38 9.16 -4.13
C VAL A 150 11.89 9.49 -4.14
N ASP A 151 12.42 10.09 -3.07
CA ASP A 151 13.87 10.34 -2.94
C ASP A 151 14.68 9.04 -2.91
N PHE A 152 14.18 8.01 -2.22
CA PHE A 152 14.79 6.68 -2.21
C PHE A 152 14.77 6.04 -3.59
N PHE A 153 13.69 6.20 -4.36
CA PHE A 153 13.68 5.76 -5.75
C PHE A 153 14.69 6.49 -6.61
N ASN A 154 14.89 7.81 -6.43
CA ASN A 154 15.94 8.55 -7.12
C ASN A 154 17.35 7.98 -6.82
N ILE A 155 17.60 7.55 -5.58
CA ILE A 155 18.85 6.86 -5.23
C ILE A 155 18.96 5.52 -5.98
N THR A 156 17.91 4.71 -5.98
CA THR A 156 17.86 3.45 -6.75
C THR A 156 18.09 3.71 -8.24
N ARG A 157 17.46 4.72 -8.82
CA ARG A 157 17.60 5.09 -10.23
C ARG A 157 19.05 5.38 -10.61
N LYS A 158 19.79 6.10 -9.77
CA LYS A 158 21.23 6.34 -9.97
C LYS A 158 22.07 5.06 -9.85
N GLN A 159 21.65 4.10 -9.03
CA GLN A 159 22.33 2.79 -8.97
C GLN A 159 22.06 1.96 -10.22
N PHE A 160 20.85 2.03 -10.80
CA PHE A 160 20.55 1.41 -12.09
C PHE A 160 21.49 1.91 -13.20
N ASP A 161 21.77 3.23 -13.26
CA ASP A 161 22.75 3.78 -14.21
C ASP A 161 24.14 3.17 -14.04
N LYS A 162 24.58 2.97 -12.80
CA LYS A 162 25.89 2.37 -12.50
C LYS A 162 25.95 0.88 -12.87
N LEU A 163 24.85 0.15 -12.73
CA LEU A 163 24.81 -1.30 -12.97
C LEU A 163 24.62 -1.67 -14.44
N LEU A 164 23.77 -0.93 -15.17
CA LEU A 164 23.37 -1.26 -16.54
C LEU A 164 23.94 -0.29 -17.59
N GLY A 165 24.40 0.88 -17.15
CA GLY A 165 24.67 2.03 -18.02
C GLY A 165 23.39 2.84 -18.26
N ALA A 166 23.54 4.17 -18.37
CA ALA A 166 22.40 5.09 -18.32
C ALA A 166 21.29 4.84 -19.36
N SER A 167 21.68 4.55 -20.61
CA SER A 167 20.72 4.26 -21.68
C SER A 167 19.94 2.96 -21.42
N LYS A 168 20.62 1.89 -20.99
CA LYS A 168 19.97 0.59 -20.72
C LYS A 168 19.12 0.64 -19.46
N ALA A 169 19.58 1.36 -18.43
CA ALA A 169 18.82 1.59 -17.22
C ALA A 169 17.50 2.33 -17.50
N ARG A 170 17.56 3.39 -18.30
CA ARG A 170 16.38 4.13 -18.72
C ARG A 170 15.41 3.22 -19.51
N ASP A 171 15.91 2.51 -20.52
CA ASP A 171 15.07 1.64 -21.33
C ASP A 171 14.40 0.53 -20.51
N PHE A 172 15.15 -0.09 -19.59
CA PHE A 172 14.64 -1.08 -18.65
C PHE A 172 13.49 -0.52 -17.81
N ILE A 173 13.67 0.65 -17.18
CA ILE A 173 12.65 1.24 -16.30
C ILE A 173 11.41 1.65 -17.08
N LEU A 174 11.58 2.28 -18.24
CA LEU A 174 10.47 2.71 -19.10
C LEU A 174 9.61 1.51 -19.54
N ARG A 175 10.25 0.42 -20.00
CA ARG A 175 9.57 -0.69 -20.68
C ARG A 175 9.19 -1.85 -19.79
N LYS A 176 9.94 -2.11 -18.73
CA LYS A 176 9.83 -3.37 -17.96
C LYS A 176 9.42 -3.16 -16.50
N SER A 177 9.41 -1.93 -15.99
CA SER A 177 9.07 -1.69 -14.58
C SER A 177 7.61 -1.30 -14.34
N ILE A 178 7.06 -1.69 -13.19
CA ILE A 178 5.77 -1.24 -12.68
C ILE A 178 6.00 -0.47 -11.37
N PHE A 179 5.24 0.61 -11.20
CA PHE A 179 5.25 1.47 -10.03
C PHE A 179 3.90 1.34 -9.33
N SER A 180 3.88 0.64 -8.20
CA SER A 180 2.67 0.41 -7.41
C SER A 180 2.62 1.41 -6.25
N ILE A 181 1.53 2.17 -6.15
CA ILE A 181 1.33 3.20 -5.12
C ILE A 181 0.08 2.85 -4.31
N THR A 182 0.23 2.67 -2.99
CA THR A 182 -0.87 2.40 -2.06
C THR A 182 -0.69 3.27 -0.82
N ILE A 183 -1.29 4.45 -0.82
CA ILE A 183 -1.10 5.47 0.21
C ILE A 183 -2.30 6.41 0.32
N GLY A 184 -2.49 7.02 1.49
CA GLY A 184 -3.51 8.05 1.72
C GLY A 184 -4.40 7.78 2.93
N ALA A 185 -4.53 6.52 3.36
CA ALA A 185 -5.38 6.16 4.50
C ALA A 185 -4.92 6.84 5.80
N ASN A 186 -3.60 6.89 6.02
CA ASN A 186 -3.01 7.53 7.20
C ASN A 186 -3.21 9.05 7.21
N ASP A 187 -3.32 9.71 6.05
CA ASP A 187 -3.55 11.16 6.00
C ASP A 187 -4.92 11.52 6.61
N PHE A 188 -5.90 10.62 6.52
CA PHE A 188 -7.14 10.75 7.28
C PHE A 188 -6.97 10.29 8.73
N LEU A 189 -6.58 9.03 8.95
CA LEU A 189 -6.67 8.39 10.27
C LEU A 189 -5.63 8.88 11.28
N ASN A 190 -4.41 9.09 10.80
CA ASN A 190 -3.23 9.43 11.60
C ASN A 190 -2.77 10.88 11.36
N ASN A 191 -3.68 11.72 10.87
CA ASN A 191 -3.50 13.16 10.71
C ASN A 191 -4.84 13.90 10.82
N TYR A 192 -5.62 14.07 9.75
CA TYR A 192 -6.79 14.97 9.76
C TYR A 192 -7.87 14.62 10.78
N LEU A 193 -8.18 13.33 10.96
CA LEU A 193 -9.21 12.84 11.87
C LEU A 193 -8.68 12.45 13.26
N LEU A 194 -7.38 12.64 13.52
CA LEU A 194 -6.76 12.22 14.77
C LEU A 194 -7.32 13.02 15.96
N PRO A 195 -8.00 12.36 16.94
CA PRO A 195 -8.64 13.06 18.05
C PRO A 195 -7.66 13.92 18.85
N VAL A 196 -8.13 15.08 19.33
CA VAL A 196 -7.39 16.08 20.14
C VAL A 196 -6.23 16.75 19.40
N LEU A 197 -5.34 15.99 18.78
CA LEU A 197 -4.13 16.49 18.10
C LEU A 197 -4.44 17.24 16.80
N SER A 198 -5.50 16.87 16.08
CA SER A 198 -5.87 17.52 14.81
C SER A 198 -6.94 18.62 14.94
N VAL A 199 -7.39 18.95 16.16
CA VAL A 199 -8.50 19.90 16.37
C VAL A 199 -8.17 21.27 15.77
N GLY A 200 -6.96 21.79 16.01
CA GLY A 200 -6.52 23.06 15.42
C GLY A 200 -6.52 23.03 13.89
N ALA A 201 -5.99 21.95 13.29
CA ALA A 201 -5.95 21.79 11.84
C ALA A 201 -7.36 21.72 11.23
N ARG A 202 -8.29 20.97 11.84
CA ARG A 202 -9.69 20.88 11.38
C ARG A 202 -10.49 22.17 11.54
N ILE A 203 -10.09 23.04 12.47
CA ILE A 203 -10.67 24.39 12.61
C ILE A 203 -10.14 25.31 11.50
N SER A 204 -8.85 25.21 11.18
CA SER A 204 -8.23 26.05 10.15
C SER A 204 -8.47 25.59 8.71
N GLU A 205 -8.81 24.31 8.50
CA GLU A 205 -8.87 23.70 7.18
C GLU A 205 -10.13 22.84 6.99
N SER A 206 -10.91 23.20 5.96
CA SER A 206 -12.09 22.43 5.57
C SER A 206 -11.72 21.05 5.02
N PRO A 207 -12.61 20.05 5.12
CA PRO A 207 -12.32 18.72 4.58
C PRO A 207 -12.02 18.71 3.08
N ASP A 208 -12.65 19.60 2.31
CA ASP A 208 -12.39 19.71 0.87
C ASP A 208 -11.02 20.34 0.59
N GLY A 209 -10.61 21.36 1.36
CA GLY A 209 -9.27 21.95 1.28
C GLY A 209 -8.17 20.93 1.61
N PHE A 210 -8.35 20.16 2.69
CA PHE A 210 -7.42 19.10 3.06
C PHE A 210 -7.24 18.05 1.96
N ILE A 211 -8.33 17.64 1.32
CA ILE A 211 -8.28 16.70 0.19
C ILE A 211 -7.59 17.32 -1.02
N ASP A 212 -7.80 18.61 -1.30
CA ASP A 212 -7.10 19.32 -2.39
C ASP A 212 -5.59 19.39 -2.14
N ASP A 213 -5.18 19.58 -0.89
CA ASP A 213 -3.79 19.54 -0.47
C ASP A 213 -3.18 18.15 -0.69
N MET A 214 -3.89 17.08 -0.32
CA MET A 214 -3.45 15.70 -0.60
C MET A 214 -3.27 15.46 -2.11
N ILE A 215 -4.26 15.86 -2.92
CA ILE A 215 -4.23 15.68 -4.39
C ILE A 215 -3.07 16.47 -5.01
N THR A 216 -2.83 17.70 -4.55
CA THR A 216 -1.74 18.56 -5.01
C THR A 216 -0.36 17.94 -4.71
N HIS A 217 -0.16 17.43 -3.49
CA HIS A 217 1.09 16.76 -3.13
C HIS A 217 1.30 15.48 -3.92
N LEU A 218 0.28 14.64 -4.04
CA LEU A 218 0.38 13.39 -4.79
C LEU A 218 0.65 13.64 -6.29
N ARG A 219 0.05 14.67 -6.89
CA ARG A 219 0.38 15.11 -8.26
C ARG A 219 1.87 15.38 -8.41
N GLY A 220 2.44 16.15 -7.49
CA GLY A 220 3.88 16.46 -7.47
C GLY A 220 4.73 15.20 -7.36
N GLN A 221 4.37 14.30 -6.44
CA GLN A 221 5.09 13.05 -6.20
C GLN A 221 5.06 12.10 -7.41
N LEU A 222 3.90 11.92 -8.05
CA LEU A 222 3.77 11.12 -9.27
C LEU A 222 4.52 11.73 -10.44
N THR A 223 4.49 13.07 -10.59
CA THR A 223 5.25 13.79 -11.62
C THR A 223 6.75 13.63 -11.42
N ARG A 224 7.24 13.68 -10.18
CA ARG A 224 8.66 13.42 -9.86
C ARG A 224 9.07 11.99 -10.22
N LEU A 225 8.23 10.99 -9.97
CA LEU A 225 8.49 9.61 -10.42
C LEU A 225 8.54 9.52 -11.94
N TYR A 226 7.63 10.18 -12.65
CA TYR A 226 7.64 10.24 -14.12
C TYR A 226 8.93 10.86 -14.68
N GLN A 227 9.45 11.90 -14.04
CA GLN A 227 10.75 12.51 -14.38
C GLN A 227 11.92 11.55 -14.17
N LEU A 228 11.76 10.54 -13.31
CA LEU A 228 12.73 9.47 -13.04
C LEU A 228 12.47 8.21 -13.87
N ASP A 229 11.92 8.37 -15.08
CA ASP A 229 11.63 7.30 -16.06
C ASP A 229 10.44 6.39 -15.72
N ALA A 230 9.67 6.64 -14.65
CA ALA A 230 8.48 5.85 -14.37
C ALA A 230 7.41 6.07 -15.44
N ARG A 231 6.83 4.98 -15.98
CA ARG A 231 5.78 5.04 -17.02
C ARG A 231 4.55 4.22 -16.70
N LYS A 232 4.65 3.16 -15.91
CA LYS A 232 3.53 2.25 -15.66
C LYS A 232 3.15 2.30 -14.20
N PHE A 233 2.10 3.05 -13.91
CA PHE A 233 1.65 3.31 -12.55
C PHE A 233 0.38 2.51 -12.25
N VAL A 234 0.36 1.83 -11.11
CA VAL A 234 -0.83 1.24 -10.52
C VAL A 234 -1.07 1.96 -9.21
N VAL A 235 -2.16 2.73 -9.13
CA VAL A 235 -2.44 3.59 -7.98
C VAL A 235 -3.72 3.12 -7.32
N GLY A 236 -3.57 2.56 -6.12
CA GLY A 236 -4.68 2.14 -5.26
C GLY A 236 -5.36 3.34 -4.63
N ASN A 237 -6.68 3.40 -4.74
CA ASN A 237 -7.49 4.36 -4.01
C ASN A 237 -7.57 3.99 -2.51
N VAL A 238 -8.05 4.92 -1.67
CA VAL A 238 -8.20 4.68 -0.24
C VAL A 238 -9.39 3.75 -0.01
N GLY A 239 -9.19 2.66 0.75
CA GLY A 239 -10.26 1.73 1.09
C GLY A 239 -11.35 2.32 2.01
N PRO A 240 -12.37 1.53 2.41
CA PRO A 240 -13.41 1.98 3.34
C PRO A 240 -12.86 2.08 4.77
N ILE A 241 -12.06 3.12 5.03
CA ILE A 241 -11.31 3.32 6.26
C ILE A 241 -12.19 3.46 7.51
N GLY A 242 -13.48 3.78 7.37
CA GLY A 242 -14.45 3.79 8.47
C GLY A 242 -14.90 2.39 8.90
N CYS A 243 -14.62 1.36 8.10
CA CYS A 243 -14.99 -0.03 8.36
C CYS A 243 -13.84 -0.86 8.96
N ILE A 244 -12.67 -0.27 9.20
CA ILE A 244 -11.54 -1.01 9.76
C ILE A 244 -11.80 -1.35 11.23
N PRO A 245 -11.25 -2.48 11.74
CA PRO A 245 -11.47 -2.90 13.13
C PRO A 245 -11.20 -1.79 14.15
N TYR A 246 -10.07 -1.07 14.00
CA TYR A 246 -9.74 0.06 14.87
C TYR A 246 -10.85 1.12 14.95
N GLN A 247 -11.43 1.52 13.82
CA GLN A 247 -12.50 2.52 13.80
C GLN A 247 -13.79 2.00 14.45
N LYS A 248 -14.09 0.71 14.27
CA LYS A 248 -15.26 0.08 14.89
C LYS A 248 -15.10 0.00 16.40
N THR A 249 -13.93 -0.42 16.89
CA THR A 249 -13.63 -0.50 18.32
C THR A 249 -13.74 0.86 19.02
N ILE A 250 -13.09 1.91 18.50
CA ILE A 250 -13.10 3.22 19.18
C ILE A 250 -14.46 3.93 19.12
N ASN A 251 -15.32 3.58 18.14
CA ASN A 251 -16.67 4.15 18.01
C ASN A 251 -17.77 3.20 18.52
N GLN A 252 -17.41 2.04 19.09
CA GLN A 252 -18.34 1.05 19.66
C GLN A 252 -19.42 0.61 18.65
N LEU A 253 -18.99 0.28 17.42
CA LEU A 253 -19.87 -0.13 16.33
C LEU A 253 -20.03 -1.66 16.23
N ASN A 254 -21.18 -2.10 15.72
CA ASN A 254 -21.47 -3.50 15.41
C ASN A 254 -20.70 -4.01 14.18
N GLU A 255 -20.77 -5.32 13.91
CA GLU A 255 -20.02 -5.96 12.82
C GLU A 255 -20.36 -5.44 11.41
N ASP A 256 -21.61 -5.07 11.18
CA ASP A 256 -22.13 -4.57 9.90
C ASP A 256 -22.09 -3.03 9.78
N GLU A 257 -21.60 -2.35 10.81
CA GLU A 257 -21.53 -0.90 10.86
C GLU A 257 -20.14 -0.34 10.51
N CYS A 258 -20.13 0.86 9.93
CA CYS A 258 -18.93 1.62 9.63
C CYS A 258 -19.08 3.08 10.04
N VAL A 259 -17.97 3.74 10.37
CA VAL A 259 -17.97 5.17 10.66
C VAL A 259 -18.12 5.97 9.34
N GLU A 260 -19.18 6.76 9.24
CA GLU A 260 -19.52 7.41 7.96
C GLU A 260 -18.54 8.52 7.56
N LEU A 261 -18.06 9.34 8.51
CA LEU A 261 -17.20 10.48 8.18
C LEU A 261 -15.88 10.07 7.48
N PRO A 262 -15.05 9.15 8.01
CA PRO A 262 -13.86 8.67 7.31
C PRO A 262 -14.18 8.10 5.92
N ASN A 263 -15.26 7.34 5.78
CA ASN A 263 -15.68 6.76 4.50
C ASN A 263 -16.10 7.84 3.49
N LYS A 264 -16.84 8.86 3.93
CA LYS A 264 -17.23 10.00 3.09
C LYS A 264 -16.01 10.76 2.57
N LEU A 265 -15.01 11.00 3.42
CA LEU A 265 -13.77 11.68 3.00
C LEU A 265 -12.94 10.82 2.05
N ALA A 266 -12.82 9.52 2.31
CA ALA A 266 -12.17 8.58 1.40
C ALA A 266 -12.82 8.58 0.01
N ARG A 267 -14.17 8.52 -0.08
CA ARG A 267 -14.88 8.59 -1.37
C ARG A 267 -14.65 9.91 -2.11
N LYS A 268 -14.65 11.05 -1.40
CA LYS A 268 -14.34 12.36 -2.00
C LYS A 268 -12.91 12.41 -2.56
N TYR A 269 -11.93 11.95 -1.78
CA TYR A 269 -10.54 11.85 -2.24
C TYR A 269 -10.40 10.90 -3.43
N ASN A 270 -11.05 9.74 -3.38
CA ASN A 270 -11.00 8.73 -4.44
C ASN A 270 -11.56 9.23 -5.77
N ALA A 271 -12.57 10.09 -5.75
CA ALA A 271 -13.10 10.76 -6.93
C ALA A 271 -12.05 11.72 -7.53
N ARG A 272 -11.48 12.62 -6.71
CA ARG A 272 -10.45 13.57 -7.18
C ARG A 272 -9.16 12.87 -7.60
N LEU A 273 -8.82 11.74 -6.99
CA LEU A 273 -7.70 10.90 -7.40
C LEU A 273 -7.93 10.34 -8.81
N LYS A 274 -9.14 9.86 -9.10
CA LYS A 274 -9.47 9.36 -10.45
C LYS A 274 -9.32 10.46 -11.50
N ASP A 275 -9.78 11.67 -11.19
CA ASP A 275 -9.65 12.83 -12.09
C ASP A 275 -8.16 13.19 -12.28
N LEU A 276 -7.39 13.24 -11.19
CA LEU A 276 -5.93 13.46 -11.22
C LEU A 276 -5.22 12.46 -12.13
N LEU A 277 -5.48 11.15 -11.98
CA LEU A 277 -4.81 10.13 -12.78
C LEU A 277 -5.20 10.19 -14.25
N THR A 278 -6.44 10.59 -14.55
CA THR A 278 -6.90 10.82 -15.93
C THR A 278 -6.13 11.99 -16.54
N GLU A 279 -6.07 13.12 -15.85
CA GLU A 279 -5.32 14.30 -16.29
C GLU A 279 -3.83 14.00 -16.47
N LEU A 280 -3.20 13.26 -15.55
CA LEU A 280 -1.80 12.88 -15.69
C LEU A 280 -1.59 11.93 -16.87
N GLY A 281 -2.51 11.01 -17.15
CA GLY A 281 -2.45 10.13 -18.31
C GLY A 281 -2.55 10.88 -19.65
N GLU A 282 -3.32 11.97 -19.70
CA GLU A 282 -3.45 12.81 -20.89
C GLU A 282 -2.20 13.71 -21.11
N ASN A 283 -1.58 14.18 -20.02
CA ASN A 283 -0.51 15.18 -20.09
C ASN A 283 0.92 14.61 -19.99
N LEU A 284 1.09 13.41 -19.43
CA LEU A 284 2.40 12.76 -19.28
C LEU A 284 2.60 11.69 -20.36
N HIS A 285 3.10 12.13 -21.52
CA HIS A 285 3.24 11.26 -22.69
C HIS A 285 4.00 9.95 -22.43
N GLY A 286 3.39 8.84 -22.86
CA GLY A 286 3.93 7.49 -22.70
C GLY A 286 3.78 6.92 -21.30
N ALA A 287 3.23 7.68 -20.33
CA ALA A 287 2.81 7.13 -19.06
C ALA A 287 1.42 6.50 -19.15
N THR A 288 1.19 5.47 -18.37
CA THR A 288 -0.09 4.82 -18.16
C THR A 288 -0.37 4.80 -16.67
N PHE A 289 -1.52 5.34 -16.28
CA PHE A 289 -2.01 5.31 -14.91
C PHE A 289 -3.21 4.38 -14.82
N VAL A 290 -3.07 3.32 -14.03
CA VAL A 290 -4.14 2.39 -13.71
C VAL A 290 -4.69 2.78 -12.34
N TYR A 291 -5.96 3.19 -12.32
CA TYR A 291 -6.71 3.40 -11.10
C TYR A 291 -7.19 2.06 -10.55
N SER A 292 -6.66 1.64 -9.39
CA SER A 292 -7.09 0.41 -8.72
C SER A 292 -8.17 0.75 -7.69
N ASN A 293 -9.39 0.28 -7.93
CA ASN A 293 -10.56 0.55 -7.10
C ASN A 293 -10.63 -0.39 -5.88
N VAL A 294 -9.73 -0.14 -4.92
CA VAL A 294 -9.64 -0.87 -3.65
C VAL A 294 -10.88 -0.65 -2.79
N TYR A 295 -11.45 0.56 -2.79
CA TYR A 295 -12.63 0.89 -1.98
C TYR A 295 -13.81 -0.05 -2.21
N ASP A 296 -14.27 -0.14 -3.46
CA ASP A 296 -15.44 -0.95 -3.78
C ASP A 296 -15.14 -2.43 -3.63
N LEU A 297 -13.94 -2.88 -4.01
CA LEU A 297 -13.50 -4.26 -3.82
C LEU A 297 -13.58 -4.66 -2.34
N VAL A 298 -12.99 -3.87 -1.44
CA VAL A 298 -12.98 -4.17 -0.01
C VAL A 298 -14.39 -4.06 0.60
N LEU A 299 -15.19 -3.10 0.14
CA LEU A 299 -16.56 -2.96 0.62
C LEU A 299 -17.44 -4.15 0.19
N GLU A 300 -17.25 -4.67 -1.02
CA GLU A 300 -17.93 -5.88 -1.50
C GLU A 300 -17.59 -7.10 -0.61
N LEU A 301 -16.33 -7.22 -0.18
CA LEU A 301 -15.90 -8.25 0.76
C LEU A 301 -16.58 -8.14 2.12
N ILE A 302 -16.65 -6.93 2.66
CA ILE A 302 -17.25 -6.67 3.97
C ILE A 302 -18.76 -6.96 3.92
N THR A 303 -19.44 -6.48 2.88
CA THR A 303 -20.90 -6.58 2.75
C THR A 303 -21.39 -7.98 2.39
N ASN A 304 -20.58 -8.75 1.65
CA ASN A 304 -20.93 -10.12 1.24
C ASN A 304 -20.08 -11.18 1.94
N ALA A 305 -19.58 -10.88 3.14
CA ALA A 305 -18.67 -11.75 3.90
C ALA A 305 -19.14 -13.22 3.94
N LYS A 306 -20.40 -13.46 4.35
CA LYS A 306 -21.00 -14.81 4.42
C LYS A 306 -21.07 -15.55 3.07
N GLN A 307 -21.26 -14.82 1.98
CA GLN A 307 -21.29 -15.41 0.64
C GLN A 307 -19.88 -15.82 0.21
N TYR A 308 -18.89 -14.99 0.50
CA TYR A 308 -17.49 -15.36 0.25
C TYR A 308 -17.04 -16.50 1.18
N GLU A 309 -17.42 -16.48 2.46
CA GLU A 309 -17.17 -17.59 3.40
C GLU A 309 -17.76 -18.92 2.90
N SER A 310 -18.97 -18.90 2.31
CA SER A 310 -19.63 -20.11 1.80
C SER A 310 -19.11 -20.56 0.42
N LEU A 311 -18.76 -19.64 -0.48
CA LEU A 311 -18.09 -19.93 -1.76
C LEU A 311 -16.73 -20.60 -1.57
N LEU A 312 -16.10 -20.36 -0.43
CA LEU A 312 -14.76 -20.85 -0.11
C LEU A 312 -14.77 -22.17 0.70
N GLY A 313 -15.94 -22.66 1.14
CA GLY A 313 -16.07 -23.90 1.92
C GLY A 313 -15.25 -23.91 3.22
N SER A 314 -14.95 -25.09 3.77
CA SER A 314 -14.04 -25.26 4.93
C SER A 314 -12.58 -24.86 4.64
N GLU A 315 -12.30 -24.27 3.47
CA GLU A 315 -10.98 -23.88 2.98
C GLU A 315 -10.85 -22.37 2.69
N GLY A 316 -11.83 -21.52 3.02
CA GLY A 316 -11.59 -20.07 3.03
C GLY A 316 -12.51 -19.22 3.90
N GLN A 317 -12.11 -19.13 5.15
CA GLN A 317 -12.51 -18.16 6.15
C GLN A 317 -11.20 -17.54 6.67
N THR A 318 -10.92 -16.24 6.81
CA THR A 318 -11.66 -14.99 6.59
C THR A 318 -10.64 -13.82 6.52
N VAL A 319 -10.94 -12.78 5.74
CA VAL A 319 -10.17 -11.49 5.60
C VAL A 319 -10.53 -10.46 6.69
N ILE A 320 -11.57 -10.75 7.46
CA ILE A 320 -12.22 -9.86 8.41
C ILE A 320 -11.77 -10.26 9.81
N CYS A 321 -11.06 -9.38 10.50
CA CYS A 321 -10.85 -9.53 11.93
C CYS A 321 -12.23 -9.41 12.61
N HIS A 322 -12.81 -10.53 13.01
CA HIS A 322 -13.97 -10.54 13.90
C HIS A 322 -13.51 -10.13 15.30
N THR A 323 -14.21 -9.20 15.93
CA THR A 323 -14.10 -8.96 17.36
C THR A 323 -14.89 -10.05 18.06
N THR A 324 -14.25 -11.14 18.49
CA THR A 324 -14.91 -12.08 19.40
C THR A 324 -15.11 -11.39 20.75
N GLU A 325 -16.30 -11.51 21.33
CA GLU A 325 -16.80 -10.80 22.54
C GLU A 325 -15.97 -10.99 23.83
N ASP A 326 -14.88 -11.76 23.82
CA ASP A 326 -14.31 -12.34 25.03
C ASP A 326 -12.97 -11.79 25.52
N ASN A 327 -12.50 -10.60 25.12
CA ASN A 327 -11.27 -10.03 25.74
C ASN A 327 -11.20 -8.51 25.85
N VAL A 328 -12.27 -7.89 26.34
CA VAL A 328 -12.18 -6.56 26.96
C VAL A 328 -11.61 -6.71 28.37
N SER A 329 -10.29 -6.90 28.49
CA SER A 329 -9.58 -6.62 29.73
C SER A 329 -8.60 -5.48 29.50
N ALA A 330 -8.96 -4.33 30.05
CA ALA A 330 -8.19 -3.10 30.12
C ALA A 330 -6.72 -3.33 30.47
N HIS A 331 -5.80 -2.60 29.83
CA HIS A 331 -4.68 -1.95 30.51
C HIS A 331 -4.23 -0.70 29.72
N MET A 332 -3.97 0.36 30.50
CA MET A 332 -3.64 1.74 30.10
C MET A 332 -2.42 1.87 29.19
#